data_AF-A8YFH5-F1
#
_entry.id   AF-A8YFH5-F1
#
_cell.length_a   1.000
_cell.length_b   1.000
_cell.length_c   1.000
_cell.angle_alpha   90.00
_cell.angle_beta   90.00
_cell.angle_gamma   90.00
#
_symmetry.space_group_name_H-M   'P 1'
#
loop_
_entity.id
_entity.type
_entity.pdbx_description
1 polymer ?
#
loop_
_entity_poly.entity_id
_entity_poly.type
_entity_poly.pdbx_seq_one_letter_code
_entity_poly.pdbx_strand_id
1 'polypeptide(L)'
;MTYTLTEWPIYGKKYQVKLPIAQGEDFIGEFYSHDRAFAYIGVNQEERGRLIVCNIIQGPNNVTELKKTILTPGDLVVTDFQIYPRGDRILFSAFDRSDLGRDTPKQQLYTITTGLNHDDNSQNLPSGRIERFLDAKTYQNLRFNLSDNGKTLIVQRINHGNPGDASLWVISDDGQSRPLGIQGDIFLLSPDGKKAVVSQTGGVAVIPLDVQGGKPQFLPTYEKILAFSRDGRQKLMVKSEPDNQRSLFLLNDQGESRLLLRTANPIISCEFEPRQEKTLYCLKSDLVMGSDGKVKEEPFLGIIELKTGKMIPLLALPNYRDVQMSMSPDGVALLFDQLATIPFGVGNDLVTGEGSSIADGRLWLLPLPDQFSSNSIPKILPQELNPGFKPRWLP
;
A
#
# COMPACT_ATOMS: atom_id res chain seq x y z
N MET A 1 -11.17 -28.35 23.06
CA MET A 1 -11.46 -26.91 23.21
C MET A 1 -10.44 -26.16 22.37
N THR A 2 -10.86 -25.16 21.61
CA THR A 2 -9.96 -24.32 20.80
C THR A 2 -9.93 -22.95 21.45
N TYR A 3 -8.74 -22.45 21.78
CA TYR A 3 -8.54 -21.11 22.33
C TYR A 3 -8.12 -20.18 21.20
N THR A 4 -8.71 -18.99 21.14
CA THR A 4 -8.37 -17.95 20.16
C THR A 4 -7.95 -16.69 20.89
N LEU A 5 -6.92 -16.02 20.40
CA LEU A 5 -6.48 -14.73 20.95
C LEU A 5 -7.60 -13.69 20.82
N THR A 6 -7.76 -12.85 21.86
CA THR A 6 -8.72 -11.74 21.85
C THR A 6 -8.18 -10.50 21.14
N GLU A 7 -6.87 -10.43 20.95
CA GLU A 7 -6.17 -9.36 20.25
C GLU A 7 -5.14 -9.96 19.29
N TRP A 8 -4.85 -9.24 18.21
CA TRP A 8 -3.82 -9.66 17.25
C TRP A 8 -2.43 -9.57 17.89
N PRO A 9 -1.58 -10.59 17.71
CA PRO A 9 -0.22 -10.51 18.19
C PRO A 9 0.54 -9.41 17.44
N ILE A 10 1.37 -8.68 18.17
CA ILE A 10 2.39 -7.79 17.63
C ILE A 10 3.52 -8.66 17.12
N TYR A 11 3.95 -8.40 15.88
CA TYR A 11 4.96 -9.21 15.21
C TYR A 11 6.34 -8.99 15.82
N GLY A 12 7.19 -10.03 15.71
CA GLY A 12 8.53 -10.07 16.28
C GLY A 12 8.57 -10.18 17.81
N LYS A 13 7.45 -10.53 18.47
CA LYS A 13 7.38 -10.69 19.94
C LYS A 13 7.19 -12.14 20.38
N LYS A 14 7.77 -12.44 21.55
CA LYS A 14 7.51 -13.64 22.36
C LYS A 14 6.25 -13.45 23.19
N TYR A 15 5.41 -14.46 23.21
CA TYR A 15 4.19 -14.53 24.00
C TYR A 15 4.23 -15.73 24.93
N GLN A 16 3.63 -15.57 26.12
CA GLN A 16 3.38 -16.64 27.07
C GLN A 16 1.87 -16.79 27.25
N VAL A 17 1.37 -18.01 27.11
CA VAL A 17 -0.03 -18.36 27.34
C VAL A 17 -0.11 -19.17 28.61
N LYS A 18 -1.00 -18.76 29.51
CA LYS A 18 -1.30 -19.46 30.75
C LYS A 18 -2.76 -19.91 30.74
N LEU A 19 -3.01 -21.21 30.71
CA LEU A 19 -4.35 -21.79 30.75
C LEU A 19 -4.57 -22.45 32.12
N PRO A 20 -5.48 -21.92 32.96
CA PRO A 20 -5.76 -22.51 34.25
C PRO A 20 -6.49 -23.84 34.09
N ILE A 21 -5.99 -24.89 34.76
CA ILE A 21 -6.58 -26.23 34.73
C ILE A 21 -7.24 -26.48 36.08
N ALA A 22 -8.56 -26.74 36.07
CA ALA A 22 -9.40 -26.78 37.28
C ALA A 22 -8.96 -27.83 38.33
N GLN A 23 -8.23 -28.87 37.95
CA GLN A 23 -7.68 -29.90 38.84
C GLN A 23 -6.26 -30.29 38.39
N GLY A 24 -5.34 -29.33 38.33
CA GLY A 24 -3.95 -29.58 37.96
C GLY A 24 -3.08 -28.33 37.98
N GLU A 25 -1.85 -28.46 37.51
CA GLU A 25 -0.99 -27.31 37.26
C GLU A 25 -1.46 -26.56 36.00
N ASP A 26 -1.37 -25.23 36.03
CA ASP A 26 -1.70 -24.40 34.88
C ASP A 26 -0.80 -24.77 33.69
N PHE A 27 -1.38 -24.89 32.50
CA PHE A 27 -0.58 -25.04 31.29
C PHE A 27 0.10 -23.72 30.97
N ILE A 28 1.43 -23.75 30.82
CA ILE A 28 2.24 -22.62 30.37
C ILE A 28 2.84 -22.98 29.02
N GLY A 29 2.43 -22.27 27.97
CA GLY A 29 3.00 -22.35 26.64
C GLY A 29 3.71 -21.06 26.29
N GLU A 30 4.75 -21.15 25.48
CA GLU A 30 5.39 -19.99 24.87
C GLU A 30 5.36 -20.13 23.35
N PHE A 31 5.17 -19.01 22.66
CA PHE A 31 5.26 -18.96 21.21
C PHE A 31 5.85 -17.63 20.77
N TYR A 32 6.39 -17.61 19.56
CA TYR A 32 6.85 -16.38 18.91
C TYR A 32 5.92 -16.06 17.75
N SER A 33 5.51 -14.80 17.67
CA SER A 33 4.98 -14.27 16.40
C SER A 33 6.12 -14.23 15.38
N HIS A 34 5.78 -14.31 14.09
CA HIS A 34 6.79 -14.21 13.05
C HIS A 34 7.46 -12.82 13.06
N ASP A 35 8.67 -12.76 12.50
CA ASP A 35 9.39 -11.50 12.31
C ASP A 35 8.59 -10.56 11.41
N ARG A 36 8.72 -9.25 11.64
CA ARG A 36 8.21 -8.26 10.70
C ARG A 36 9.04 -8.32 9.43
N ALA A 37 8.38 -8.24 8.28
CA ALA A 37 9.05 -8.16 7.00
C ALA A 37 8.39 -7.11 6.12
N PHE A 38 9.17 -6.49 5.24
CA PHE A 38 8.67 -5.54 4.25
C PHE A 38 9.35 -5.76 2.90
N ALA A 39 8.67 -5.39 1.83
CA ALA A 39 9.22 -5.37 0.49
C ALA A 39 9.40 -3.93 -0.02
N TYR A 40 10.34 -3.72 -0.93
CA TYR A 40 10.61 -2.43 -1.55
C TYR A 40 11.32 -2.59 -2.90
N ILE A 41 11.43 -1.50 -3.66
CA ILE A 41 12.23 -1.44 -4.90
C ILE A 41 13.55 -0.73 -4.61
N GLY A 42 14.67 -1.36 -4.93
CA GLY A 42 16.01 -0.80 -4.73
C GLY A 42 16.33 0.34 -5.70
N VAL A 43 17.17 1.28 -5.27
CA VAL A 43 17.57 2.47 -6.07
C VAL A 43 19.06 2.53 -6.39
N ASN A 44 19.88 1.74 -5.71
CA ASN A 44 21.35 1.81 -5.76
C ASN A 44 21.98 0.59 -6.44
N GLN A 45 23.02 0.83 -7.24
CA GLN A 45 23.93 -0.19 -7.77
C GLN A 45 23.20 -1.44 -8.31
N GLU A 46 23.53 -2.62 -7.80
CA GLU A 46 22.99 -3.92 -8.20
C GLU A 46 21.53 -4.15 -7.76
N GLU A 47 21.02 -3.33 -6.84
CA GLU A 47 19.64 -3.37 -6.33
C GLU A 47 18.70 -2.49 -7.18
N ARG A 48 19.25 -1.62 -8.04
CA ARG A 48 18.48 -0.61 -8.77
C ARG A 48 17.41 -1.25 -9.66
N GLY A 49 16.16 -0.93 -9.36
CA GLY A 49 14.97 -1.43 -10.05
C GLY A 49 14.59 -2.86 -9.71
N ARG A 50 15.20 -3.46 -8.68
CA ARG A 50 14.91 -4.84 -8.26
C ARG A 50 14.01 -4.83 -7.03
N LEU A 51 13.15 -5.85 -6.96
CA LEU A 51 12.30 -6.09 -5.80
C LEU A 51 13.10 -6.81 -4.72
N ILE A 52 13.02 -6.31 -3.49
CA ILE A 52 13.76 -6.80 -2.33
C ILE A 52 12.77 -7.05 -1.20
N VAL A 53 12.93 -8.17 -0.50
CA VAL A 53 12.28 -8.43 0.79
C VAL A 53 13.31 -8.29 1.90
N CYS A 54 12.91 -7.65 2.99
CA CYS A 54 13.74 -7.42 4.16
C CYS A 54 13.01 -7.89 5.42
N ASN A 55 13.64 -8.79 6.18
CA ASN A 55 13.17 -9.18 7.50
C ASN A 55 13.81 -8.29 8.56
N ILE A 56 13.01 -7.83 9.51
CA ILE A 56 13.44 -7.07 10.69
C ILE A 56 13.58 -8.06 11.84
N ILE A 57 14.81 -8.46 12.12
CA ILE A 57 15.12 -9.44 13.16
C ILE A 57 15.51 -8.67 14.41
N GLN A 58 14.75 -8.88 15.49
CA GLN A 58 15.05 -8.27 16.78
C GLN A 58 16.02 -9.17 17.56
N GLY A 59 17.26 -8.72 17.68
CA GLY A 59 18.30 -9.40 18.42
C GLY A 59 18.29 -9.12 19.93
N PRO A 60 19.14 -9.81 20.69
CA PRO A 60 19.38 -9.50 22.10
C PRO A 60 19.79 -8.03 22.28
N ASN A 61 19.43 -7.42 23.41
CA ASN A 61 19.79 -6.04 23.77
C ASN A 61 19.23 -4.94 22.84
N ASN A 62 18.05 -5.14 22.25
CA ASN A 62 17.40 -4.17 21.33
C ASN A 62 18.20 -3.85 20.06
N VAL A 63 19.10 -4.73 19.63
CA VAL A 63 19.75 -4.61 18.32
C VAL A 63 18.77 -5.07 17.24
N THR A 64 18.58 -4.26 16.20
CA THR A 64 17.73 -4.61 15.05
C THR A 64 18.62 -4.95 13.86
N GLU A 65 18.51 -6.16 13.34
CA GLU A 65 19.18 -6.61 12.12
C GLU A 65 18.20 -6.61 10.94
N LEU A 66 18.64 -6.08 9.80
CA LEU A 66 17.88 -6.08 8.55
C LEU A 66 18.44 -7.14 7.60
N LYS A 67 17.73 -8.27 7.47
CA LYS A 67 18.11 -9.35 6.56
C LYS A 67 17.46 -9.16 5.20
N LYS A 68 18.24 -8.70 4.22
CA LYS A 68 17.80 -8.44 2.84
C LYS A 68 17.90 -9.68 1.93
N THR A 69 16.90 -9.85 1.07
CA THR A 69 16.86 -10.86 0.01
C THR A 69 16.39 -10.20 -1.29
N ILE A 70 17.25 -10.16 -2.31
CA ILE A 70 16.86 -9.66 -3.64
C ILE A 70 16.07 -10.75 -4.36
N LEU A 71 14.84 -10.43 -4.79
CA LEU A 71 13.95 -11.42 -5.38
C LEU A 71 14.04 -11.46 -6.91
N THR A 72 14.03 -10.30 -7.57
CA THR A 72 14.00 -10.25 -9.05
C THR A 72 15.39 -10.33 -9.66
N PRO A 73 15.57 -10.85 -10.89
CA PRO A 73 16.82 -10.76 -11.63
C PRO A 73 17.14 -9.32 -12.03
N GLY A 74 18.38 -9.06 -12.45
CA GLY A 74 18.87 -7.72 -12.78
C GLY A 74 18.42 -7.20 -14.16
N ASP A 75 17.94 -8.08 -15.02
CA ASP A 75 17.40 -7.76 -16.35
C ASP A 75 15.94 -7.27 -16.32
N LEU A 76 15.26 -7.35 -15.19
CA LEU A 76 13.94 -6.75 -14.99
C LEU A 76 14.04 -5.43 -14.22
N VAL A 77 13.24 -4.45 -14.64
CA VAL A 77 13.05 -3.18 -13.93
C VAL A 77 11.63 -3.13 -13.39
N VAL A 78 11.50 -3.26 -12.07
CA VAL A 78 10.24 -3.23 -11.33
C VAL A 78 9.78 -1.80 -11.14
N THR A 79 8.51 -1.53 -11.44
CA THR A 79 7.93 -0.18 -11.32
C THR A 79 6.81 -0.07 -10.28
N ASP A 80 6.11 -1.17 -10.00
CA ASP A 80 5.07 -1.21 -8.96
C ASP A 80 4.83 -2.64 -8.47
N PHE A 81 4.32 -2.81 -7.24
CA PHE A 81 4.03 -4.13 -6.69
C PHE A 81 2.95 -4.11 -5.59
N GLN A 82 2.29 -5.26 -5.39
CA GLN A 82 1.35 -5.54 -4.30
C GLN A 82 1.59 -6.94 -3.73
N ILE A 83 1.44 -7.08 -2.42
CA ILE A 83 1.76 -8.31 -1.69
C ILE A 83 0.50 -9.16 -1.58
N TYR A 84 0.60 -10.47 -1.81
CA TYR A 84 -0.53 -11.37 -1.57
C TYR A 84 -0.82 -11.48 -0.07
N PRO A 85 -2.07 -11.73 0.35
CA PRO A 85 -2.47 -11.65 1.75
C PRO A 85 -1.80 -12.64 2.70
N ARG A 86 -1.17 -13.70 2.18
CA ARG A 86 -0.39 -14.66 2.98
C ARG A 86 1.10 -14.29 3.09
N GLY A 87 1.54 -13.24 2.40
CA GLY A 87 2.95 -12.84 2.33
C GLY A 87 3.84 -13.79 1.53
N ASP A 88 3.31 -14.89 1.00
CA ASP A 88 4.05 -15.93 0.27
C ASP A 88 4.48 -15.49 -1.14
N ARG A 89 3.77 -14.52 -1.71
CA ARG A 89 3.98 -14.04 -3.09
C ARG A 89 3.77 -12.53 -3.21
N ILE A 90 4.38 -11.95 -4.24
CA ILE A 90 4.20 -10.56 -4.64
C ILE A 90 3.77 -10.53 -6.11
N LEU A 91 2.73 -9.76 -6.42
CA LEU A 91 2.39 -9.36 -7.79
C LEU A 91 3.14 -8.07 -8.12
N PHE A 92 3.87 -8.02 -9.22
CA PHE A 92 4.65 -6.84 -9.60
C PHE A 92 4.57 -6.55 -11.10
N SER A 93 4.67 -5.27 -11.44
CA SER A 93 4.85 -4.80 -12.81
C SER A 93 6.32 -4.56 -13.08
N ALA A 94 6.79 -5.05 -14.22
CA ALA A 94 8.14 -4.83 -14.68
C ALA A 94 8.23 -4.84 -16.21
N PHE A 95 9.29 -4.21 -16.72
CA PHE A 95 9.71 -4.31 -18.11
C PHE A 95 11.16 -4.83 -18.18
N ASP A 96 11.55 -5.31 -19.35
CA ASP A 96 12.92 -5.78 -19.59
C ASP A 96 13.87 -4.58 -19.69
N ARG A 97 15.02 -4.63 -19.03
CA ARG A 97 16.01 -3.54 -19.05
C ARG A 97 16.49 -3.23 -20.48
N SER A 98 16.43 -4.19 -21.41
CA SER A 98 16.70 -3.96 -22.84
C SER A 98 15.65 -3.12 -23.55
N ASP A 99 14.48 -2.89 -22.95
CA ASP A 99 13.45 -1.98 -23.44
C ASP A 99 13.71 -0.51 -23.03
N LEU A 100 14.76 -0.24 -22.24
CA LEU A 100 15.15 1.14 -21.91
C LEU A 100 15.48 1.95 -23.17
N GLY A 101 14.96 3.17 -23.23
CA GLY A 101 15.12 4.07 -24.37
C GLY A 101 14.11 3.86 -25.50
N ARG A 102 13.17 2.90 -25.37
CA ARG A 102 11.97 2.87 -26.21
C ARG A 102 10.96 3.89 -25.70
N ASP A 103 10.15 4.45 -26.61
CA ASP A 103 9.09 5.42 -26.27
C ASP A 103 8.10 4.86 -25.24
N THR A 104 7.83 3.55 -25.27
CA THR A 104 6.96 2.86 -24.29
C THR A 104 7.54 1.49 -23.90
N PRO A 105 8.09 1.35 -22.67
CA PRO A 105 8.52 0.05 -22.16
C PRO A 105 7.34 -0.92 -22.03
N LYS A 106 7.54 -2.19 -22.41
CA LYS A 106 6.49 -3.22 -22.40
C LYS A 106 6.28 -3.74 -20.98
N GLN A 107 5.39 -3.07 -20.24
CA GLN A 107 5.05 -3.40 -18.86
C GLN A 107 4.24 -4.70 -18.77
N GLN A 108 4.82 -5.70 -18.11
CA GLN A 108 4.21 -7.00 -17.87
C GLN A 108 3.96 -7.20 -16.38
N LEU A 109 2.95 -8.00 -16.04
CA LEU A 109 2.71 -8.41 -14.66
C LEU A 109 3.27 -9.81 -14.41
N TYR A 110 3.89 -9.97 -13.25
CA TYR A 110 4.51 -11.19 -12.80
C TYR A 110 4.13 -11.46 -11.34
N THR A 111 4.13 -12.73 -10.96
CA THR A 111 4.15 -13.12 -9.55
C THR A 111 5.53 -13.64 -9.18
N ILE A 112 5.96 -13.37 -7.95
CA ILE A 112 7.23 -13.87 -7.41
C ILE A 112 7.06 -14.37 -5.99
N THR A 113 7.69 -15.49 -5.65
CA THR A 113 7.68 -16.02 -4.28
C THR A 113 8.64 -15.26 -3.37
N THR A 114 8.21 -15.00 -2.14
CA THR A 114 9.00 -14.24 -1.15
C THR A 114 9.98 -15.13 -0.39
N GLY A 115 9.69 -16.43 -0.29
CA GLY A 115 10.40 -17.36 0.59
C GLY A 115 10.00 -17.25 2.06
N LEU A 116 9.01 -16.41 2.38
CA LEU A 116 8.42 -16.31 3.71
C LEU A 116 7.20 -17.25 3.73
N ASN A 117 7.27 -18.30 4.55
CA ASN A 117 6.17 -19.23 4.78
C ASN A 117 5.90 -19.28 6.28
N HIS A 118 4.66 -18.94 6.66
CA HIS A 118 4.21 -18.93 8.05
C HIS A 118 3.29 -20.13 8.37
N ASP A 119 2.94 -20.94 7.37
CA ASP A 119 2.14 -22.16 7.53
C ASP A 119 3.05 -23.39 7.60
N ASP A 120 3.03 -24.12 8.71
CA ASP A 120 3.78 -25.38 8.88
C ASP A 120 3.38 -26.49 7.87
N ASN A 121 2.20 -26.35 7.24
CA ASN A 121 1.65 -27.30 6.27
C ASN A 121 1.82 -26.86 4.81
N SER A 122 2.40 -25.67 4.54
CA SER A 122 2.64 -25.24 3.16
C SER A 122 3.98 -25.75 2.64
N GLN A 123 4.04 -26.09 1.35
CA GLN A 123 5.32 -26.41 0.71
C GLN A 123 6.23 -25.19 0.84
N ASN A 124 7.43 -25.38 1.40
CA ASN A 124 8.48 -24.37 1.42
C ASN A 124 8.83 -23.93 -0.01
N LEU A 125 8.25 -22.80 -0.42
CA LEU A 125 8.51 -22.20 -1.71
C LEU A 125 9.83 -21.42 -1.61
N PRO A 126 10.84 -21.72 -2.43
CA PRO A 126 12.06 -20.92 -2.44
C PRO A 126 11.73 -19.48 -2.84
N SER A 127 12.49 -18.52 -2.33
CA SER A 127 12.38 -17.11 -2.76
C SER A 127 12.78 -16.96 -4.23
N GLY A 128 12.17 -16.00 -4.93
CA GLY A 128 12.59 -15.59 -6.27
C GLY A 128 12.04 -16.44 -7.43
N ARG A 129 11.09 -17.35 -7.20
CA ARG A 129 10.42 -18.06 -8.30
C ARG A 129 9.44 -17.12 -8.99
N ILE A 130 9.77 -16.74 -10.23
CA ILE A 130 8.99 -15.81 -11.05
C ILE A 130 8.07 -16.58 -12.00
N GLU A 131 6.82 -16.15 -12.08
CA GLU A 131 5.85 -16.61 -13.06
C GLU A 131 5.21 -15.40 -13.73
N ARG A 132 5.12 -15.39 -15.06
CA ARG A 132 4.43 -14.32 -15.78
C ARG A 132 2.93 -14.48 -15.58
N PHE A 133 2.30 -13.43 -15.06
CA PHE A 133 0.87 -13.39 -14.78
C PHE A 133 0.09 -12.79 -15.96
N LEU A 134 0.55 -11.66 -16.50
CA LEU A 134 -0.09 -10.98 -17.63
C LEU A 134 0.96 -10.42 -18.59
N ASP A 135 0.89 -10.81 -19.86
CA ASP A 135 1.81 -10.31 -20.89
C ASP A 135 1.38 -8.94 -21.45
N ALA A 136 2.29 -8.33 -22.21
CA ALA A 136 2.14 -7.01 -22.82
C ALA A 136 2.04 -7.06 -24.37
N LYS A 137 1.70 -8.21 -24.96
CA LYS A 137 1.76 -8.42 -26.42
C LYS A 137 0.69 -7.61 -27.15
N THR A 138 -0.54 -7.70 -26.67
CA THR A 138 -1.72 -7.06 -27.29
C THR A 138 -2.13 -5.79 -26.56
N TYR A 139 -1.76 -5.70 -25.29
CA TYR A 139 -2.10 -4.59 -24.40
C TYR A 139 -0.86 -4.06 -23.70
N GLN A 140 -0.81 -2.74 -23.46
CA GLN A 140 0.01 -2.17 -22.40
C GLN A 140 -0.71 -2.37 -21.07
N ASN A 141 -0.02 -2.91 -20.07
CA ASN A 141 -0.54 -2.99 -18.70
C ASN A 141 0.00 -1.78 -17.91
N LEU A 142 -0.88 -1.10 -17.19
CA LEU A 142 -0.55 0.10 -16.41
C LEU A 142 -0.74 -0.18 -14.92
N ARG A 143 -1.55 0.62 -14.23
CA ARG A 143 -1.84 0.44 -12.82
C ARG A 143 -2.64 -0.85 -12.59
N PHE A 144 -2.47 -1.43 -11.41
CA PHE A 144 -3.25 -2.58 -10.97
C PHE A 144 -3.56 -2.50 -9.47
N ASN A 145 -4.55 -3.26 -9.02
CA ASN A 145 -4.85 -3.48 -7.62
C ASN A 145 -5.36 -4.90 -7.36
N LEU A 146 -4.81 -5.53 -6.33
CA LEU A 146 -5.14 -6.86 -5.83
C LEU A 146 -6.04 -6.69 -4.59
N SER A 147 -7.10 -7.49 -4.49
CA SER A 147 -7.97 -7.50 -3.32
C SER A 147 -7.28 -8.13 -2.10
N ASP A 148 -7.71 -7.77 -0.89
CA ASP A 148 -7.13 -8.26 0.38
C ASP A 148 -7.37 -9.76 0.63
N ASN A 149 -8.23 -10.40 -0.16
CA ASN A 149 -8.36 -11.86 -0.18
C ASN A 149 -7.47 -12.54 -1.24
N GLY A 150 -6.76 -11.76 -2.07
CA GLY A 150 -5.81 -12.24 -3.08
C GLY A 150 -6.45 -12.91 -4.30
N LYS A 151 -7.78 -12.82 -4.44
CA LYS A 151 -8.53 -13.57 -5.46
C LYS A 151 -8.97 -12.76 -6.67
N THR A 152 -8.96 -11.43 -6.55
CA THR A 152 -9.40 -10.55 -7.61
C THR A 152 -8.33 -9.51 -7.87
N LEU A 153 -7.96 -9.36 -9.14
CA LEU A 153 -7.09 -8.31 -9.64
C LEU A 153 -7.89 -7.41 -10.56
N ILE A 154 -7.70 -6.11 -10.43
CA ILE A 154 -8.13 -5.13 -11.43
C ILE A 154 -6.88 -4.50 -12.04
N VAL A 155 -6.86 -4.38 -13.37
CA VAL A 155 -5.73 -3.84 -14.12
C VAL A 155 -6.22 -2.87 -15.19
N GLN A 156 -5.55 -1.73 -15.33
CA GLN A 156 -5.76 -0.82 -16.44
C GLN A 156 -4.96 -1.32 -17.65
N ARG A 157 -5.65 -1.50 -18.79
CA ARG A 157 -5.05 -2.00 -20.02
C ARG A 157 -5.36 -1.06 -21.18
N ILE A 158 -4.38 -0.83 -22.03
CA ILE A 158 -4.53 -0.06 -23.28
C ILE A 158 -4.20 -0.98 -24.45
N ASN A 159 -5.13 -1.14 -25.38
CA ASN A 159 -4.91 -1.96 -26.57
C ASN A 159 -3.93 -1.26 -27.52
N HIS A 160 -2.85 -1.94 -27.92
CA HIS A 160 -1.84 -1.38 -28.81
C HIS A 160 -2.41 -1.04 -30.20
N GLY A 161 -3.38 -1.84 -30.69
CA GLY A 161 -4.03 -1.63 -31.99
C GLY A 161 -5.18 -0.63 -31.95
N ASN A 162 -5.68 -0.28 -30.76
CA ASN A 162 -6.73 0.72 -30.57
C ASN A 162 -6.58 1.40 -29.20
N PRO A 163 -5.73 2.44 -29.07
CA PRO A 163 -5.52 3.11 -27.78
C PRO A 163 -6.79 3.74 -27.19
N GLY A 164 -7.81 4.02 -28.00
CA GLY A 164 -9.13 4.48 -27.53
C GLY A 164 -9.90 3.43 -26.72
N ASP A 165 -9.52 2.15 -26.82
CA ASP A 165 -10.01 1.01 -26.03
C ASP A 165 -9.23 0.85 -24.71
N ALA A 166 -8.78 1.96 -24.13
CA ALA A 166 -8.26 1.96 -22.77
C ALA A 166 -9.40 1.62 -21.80
N SER A 167 -9.24 0.58 -20.99
CA SER A 167 -10.26 0.18 -20.03
C SER A 167 -9.68 -0.54 -18.82
N LEU A 168 -10.46 -0.62 -17.75
CA LEU A 168 -10.19 -1.52 -16.64
C LEU A 168 -10.63 -2.94 -16.99
N TRP A 169 -9.84 -3.92 -16.55
CA TRP A 169 -10.10 -5.35 -16.67
C TRP A 169 -10.05 -5.97 -15.29
N VAL A 170 -11.00 -6.88 -15.02
CA VAL A 170 -10.96 -7.71 -13.82
C VAL A 170 -10.44 -9.09 -14.20
N ILE A 171 -9.58 -9.64 -13.35
CA ILE A 171 -8.98 -10.96 -13.47
C ILE A 171 -9.23 -11.71 -12.15
N SER A 172 -9.88 -12.87 -12.24
CA SER A 172 -10.15 -13.76 -11.11
C SER A 172 -9.01 -14.76 -10.88
N ASP A 173 -8.99 -15.41 -9.72
CA ASP A 173 -7.96 -16.38 -9.32
C ASP A 173 -7.92 -17.64 -10.21
N ASP A 174 -9.04 -17.97 -10.87
CA ASP A 174 -9.13 -19.00 -11.89
C ASP A 174 -8.56 -18.58 -13.27
N GLY A 175 -8.06 -17.35 -13.38
CA GLY A 175 -7.49 -16.78 -14.59
C GLY A 175 -8.51 -16.19 -15.57
N GLN A 176 -9.81 -16.22 -15.25
CA GLN A 176 -10.81 -15.57 -16.09
C GLN A 176 -10.60 -14.06 -16.07
N SER A 177 -10.55 -13.48 -17.27
CA SER A 177 -10.38 -12.04 -17.46
C SER A 177 -11.53 -11.47 -18.28
N ARG A 178 -12.07 -10.33 -17.83
CA ARG A 178 -13.12 -9.60 -18.58
C ARG A 178 -12.91 -8.08 -18.49
N PRO A 179 -13.17 -7.35 -19.58
CA PRO A 179 -13.19 -5.89 -19.53
C PRO A 179 -14.39 -5.40 -18.71
N LEU A 180 -14.23 -4.27 -18.02
CA LEU A 180 -15.31 -3.58 -17.33
C LEU A 180 -15.98 -2.50 -18.21
N GLY A 181 -15.41 -2.19 -19.38
CA GLY A 181 -15.94 -1.16 -20.28
C GLY A 181 -15.89 0.25 -19.70
N ILE A 182 -15.08 0.47 -18.66
CA ILE A 182 -14.95 1.74 -17.96
C ILE A 182 -13.49 2.16 -17.91
N GLN A 183 -13.28 3.46 -18.01
CA GLN A 183 -11.99 4.12 -17.86
C GLN A 183 -11.81 4.62 -16.44
N GLY A 184 -10.56 4.66 -15.99
CA GLY A 184 -10.14 5.18 -14.70
C GLY A 184 -8.66 4.89 -14.45
N ASP A 185 -7.98 5.83 -13.83
CA ASP A 185 -6.57 5.77 -13.43
C ASP A 185 -6.39 5.60 -11.91
N ILE A 186 -7.42 6.00 -11.15
CA ILE A 186 -7.52 5.80 -9.71
C ILE A 186 -8.66 4.83 -9.43
N PHE A 187 -8.31 3.65 -8.92
CA PHE A 187 -9.26 2.62 -8.55
C PHE A 187 -8.73 1.75 -7.42
N LEU A 188 -9.65 1.16 -6.66
CA LEU A 188 -9.39 0.18 -5.62
C LEU A 188 -10.46 -0.92 -5.63
N LEU A 189 -10.07 -2.14 -5.28
CA LEU A 189 -10.95 -3.25 -4.98
C LEU A 189 -11.35 -3.22 -3.50
N SER A 190 -12.58 -3.63 -3.22
CA SER A 190 -12.97 -3.96 -1.85
C SER A 190 -12.15 -5.15 -1.33
N PRO A 191 -11.98 -5.27 0.00
CA PRO A 191 -11.21 -6.36 0.61
C PRO A 191 -11.65 -7.76 0.16
N ASP A 192 -12.95 -7.96 -0.04
CA ASP A 192 -13.54 -9.21 -0.52
C ASP A 192 -13.42 -9.43 -2.05
N GLY A 193 -12.88 -8.46 -2.79
CA GLY A 193 -12.74 -8.49 -4.24
C GLY A 193 -14.06 -8.39 -5.02
N LYS A 194 -15.19 -8.11 -4.36
CA LYS A 194 -16.51 -8.12 -5.01
C LYS A 194 -16.94 -6.78 -5.58
N LYS A 195 -16.24 -5.69 -5.27
CA LYS A 195 -16.54 -4.35 -5.78
C LYS A 195 -15.26 -3.66 -6.22
N ALA A 196 -15.33 -2.92 -7.31
CA ALA A 196 -14.32 -1.93 -7.70
C ALA A 196 -14.88 -0.53 -7.44
N VAL A 197 -14.05 0.35 -6.92
CA VAL A 197 -14.36 1.77 -6.78
C VAL A 197 -13.41 2.55 -7.67
N VAL A 198 -13.94 3.32 -8.61
CA VAL A 198 -13.21 3.90 -9.73
C VAL A 198 -13.50 5.40 -9.82
N SER A 199 -12.46 6.22 -9.75
CA SER A 199 -12.56 7.65 -10.03
C SER A 199 -12.88 7.91 -11.50
N GLN A 200 -13.82 8.80 -11.74
CA GLN A 200 -14.25 9.22 -13.06
C GLN A 200 -14.44 10.74 -13.09
N THR A 201 -14.58 11.31 -14.28
CA THR A 201 -14.91 12.72 -14.41
C THR A 201 -16.23 13.03 -13.69
N GLY A 202 -16.18 13.94 -12.71
CA GLY A 202 -17.36 14.41 -11.97
C GLY A 202 -17.80 13.54 -10.79
N GLY A 203 -17.15 12.40 -10.51
CA GLY A 203 -17.53 11.54 -9.40
C GLY A 203 -16.77 10.22 -9.32
N VAL A 204 -17.22 9.34 -8.43
CA VAL A 204 -16.66 8.00 -8.25
C VAL A 204 -17.73 6.95 -8.53
N ALA A 205 -17.41 5.96 -9.36
CA ALA A 205 -18.26 4.80 -9.61
C ALA A 205 -17.92 3.65 -8.64
N VAL A 206 -18.94 3.05 -8.05
CA VAL A 206 -18.88 1.80 -7.29
C VAL A 206 -19.50 0.70 -8.14
N ILE A 207 -18.68 -0.28 -8.54
CA ILE A 207 -19.01 -1.28 -9.54
C ILE A 207 -18.96 -2.65 -8.90
N PRO A 208 -20.10 -3.35 -8.80
CA PRO A 208 -20.11 -4.75 -8.40
C PRO A 208 -19.41 -5.62 -9.45
N LEU A 209 -18.58 -6.56 -9.00
CA LEU A 209 -17.78 -7.45 -9.84
C LEU A 209 -18.35 -8.86 -9.94
N ASP A 210 -19.25 -9.24 -9.03
CA ASP A 210 -20.03 -10.46 -9.14
C ASP A 210 -21.40 -10.20 -9.81
N VAL A 211 -21.98 -11.26 -10.36
CA VAL A 211 -23.28 -11.20 -11.05
C VAL A 211 -24.46 -10.92 -10.10
N GLN A 212 -24.26 -11.03 -8.79
CA GLN A 212 -25.31 -10.85 -7.77
C GLN A 212 -25.26 -9.47 -7.10
N GLY A 213 -24.22 -8.67 -7.36
CA GLY A 213 -23.91 -7.46 -6.58
C GLY A 213 -24.72 -6.22 -6.96
N GLY A 214 -25.73 -6.36 -7.81
CA GLY A 214 -26.66 -5.29 -8.16
C GLY A 214 -26.15 -4.35 -9.25
N LYS A 215 -26.71 -3.14 -9.32
CA LYS A 215 -26.36 -2.13 -10.33
C LYS A 215 -25.18 -1.27 -9.86
N PRO A 216 -24.30 -0.82 -10.77
CA PRO A 216 -23.30 0.19 -10.44
C PRO A 216 -23.92 1.44 -9.84
N GLN A 217 -23.25 2.02 -8.85
CA GLN A 217 -23.63 3.27 -8.19
C GLN A 217 -22.63 4.36 -8.58
N PHE A 218 -23.12 5.57 -8.87
CA PHE A 218 -22.25 6.73 -9.09
C PHE A 218 -22.41 7.73 -7.93
N LEU A 219 -21.28 8.15 -7.37
CA LEU A 219 -21.18 9.09 -6.27
C LEU A 219 -20.66 10.42 -6.83
N PRO A 220 -21.55 11.39 -7.16
CA PRO A 220 -21.14 12.66 -7.75
C PRO A 220 -20.31 13.47 -6.76
N THR A 221 -19.45 14.36 -7.27
CA THR A 221 -18.57 15.27 -6.50
C THR A 221 -17.45 14.62 -5.67
N TYR A 222 -17.46 13.31 -5.50
CA TYR A 222 -16.33 12.58 -4.94
C TYR A 222 -15.19 12.50 -5.97
N GLU A 223 -13.97 12.78 -5.53
CA GLU A 223 -12.76 12.77 -6.38
C GLU A 223 -12.18 11.36 -6.48
N LYS A 224 -11.97 10.72 -5.32
CA LYS A 224 -11.28 9.42 -5.21
C LYS A 224 -11.58 8.70 -3.92
N ILE A 225 -11.37 7.40 -3.96
CA ILE A 225 -11.26 6.54 -2.78
C ILE A 225 -9.80 6.52 -2.29
N LEU A 226 -9.60 6.48 -0.98
CA LEU A 226 -8.29 6.32 -0.34
C LEU A 226 -8.07 4.92 0.23
N ALA A 227 -9.09 4.36 0.91
CA ALA A 227 -9.02 3.04 1.52
C ALA A 227 -10.40 2.47 1.85
N PHE A 228 -10.44 1.17 2.09
CA PHE A 228 -11.55 0.47 2.75
C PHE A 228 -11.17 0.13 4.20
N SER A 229 -12.15 0.00 5.08
CA SER A 229 -11.96 -0.75 6.32
C SER A 229 -11.69 -2.22 6.00
N ARG A 230 -11.07 -2.95 6.91
CA ARG A 230 -10.72 -4.37 6.78
C ARG A 230 -11.92 -5.26 6.47
N ASP A 231 -13.10 -4.92 7.02
CA ASP A 231 -14.36 -5.63 6.76
C ASP A 231 -15.07 -5.17 5.47
N GLY A 232 -14.51 -4.16 4.77
CA GLY A 232 -15.05 -3.57 3.55
C GLY A 232 -16.29 -2.69 3.73
N ARG A 233 -16.81 -2.55 4.95
CA ARG A 233 -18.07 -1.84 5.21
C ARG A 233 -17.92 -0.33 5.17
N GLN A 234 -16.73 0.17 5.48
CA GLN A 234 -16.42 1.59 5.46
C GLN A 234 -15.49 1.94 4.29
N LYS A 235 -15.69 3.14 3.74
CA LYS A 235 -14.93 3.72 2.63
C LYS A 235 -14.43 5.10 3.04
N LEU A 236 -13.14 5.35 2.83
CA LEU A 236 -12.57 6.69 2.93
C LEU A 236 -12.55 7.35 1.57
N MET A 237 -13.29 8.45 1.45
CA MET A 237 -13.51 9.13 0.19
C MET A 237 -13.08 10.60 0.30
N VAL A 238 -12.41 11.10 -0.74
CA VAL A 238 -12.13 12.53 -0.90
C VAL A 238 -13.24 13.13 -1.76
N LYS A 239 -13.78 14.25 -1.33
CA LYS A 239 -14.81 15.02 -2.04
C LYS A 239 -14.29 16.41 -2.39
N SER A 240 -14.54 16.86 -3.63
CA SER A 240 -14.35 18.26 -4.03
C SER A 240 -15.47 19.12 -3.46
N GLU A 241 -15.11 20.22 -2.82
CA GLU A 241 -16.07 21.20 -2.33
C GLU A 241 -16.16 22.41 -3.30
N PRO A 242 -17.31 23.11 -3.36
CA PRO A 242 -17.48 24.25 -4.26
C PRO A 242 -16.51 25.43 -4.04
N ASP A 243 -15.91 25.52 -2.87
CA ASP A 243 -14.96 26.56 -2.46
C ASP A 243 -13.49 26.16 -2.72
N ASN A 244 -13.26 25.21 -3.63
CA ASN A 244 -11.95 24.60 -3.94
C ASN A 244 -11.28 23.90 -2.75
N GLN A 245 -12.02 23.68 -1.65
CA GLN A 245 -11.54 22.82 -0.58
C GLN A 245 -11.81 21.35 -0.89
N ARG A 246 -11.18 20.50 -0.10
CA ARG A 246 -11.39 19.05 -0.11
C ARG A 246 -11.87 18.61 1.25
N SER A 247 -12.78 17.64 1.23
CA SER A 247 -13.27 16.99 2.43
C SER A 247 -12.93 15.51 2.41
N LEU A 248 -12.46 14.99 3.54
CA LEU A 248 -12.35 13.56 3.80
C LEU A 248 -13.63 13.08 4.46
N PHE A 249 -14.30 12.11 3.84
CA PHE A 249 -15.51 11.49 4.36
C PHE A 249 -15.28 10.01 4.67
N LEU A 250 -15.94 9.54 5.73
CA LEU A 250 -16.13 8.13 6.03
C LEU A 250 -17.56 7.75 5.59
N LEU A 251 -17.68 6.82 4.64
CA LEU A 251 -18.96 6.34 4.12
C LEU A 251 -19.17 4.89 4.53
N ASN A 252 -20.37 4.53 4.93
CA ASN A 252 -20.75 3.12 5.10
C ASN A 252 -21.46 2.56 3.86
N ASP A 253 -21.78 1.26 3.88
CA ASP A 253 -22.50 0.58 2.79
C ASP A 253 -23.95 1.02 2.64
N GLN A 254 -24.54 1.64 3.67
CA GLN A 254 -25.89 2.23 3.63
C GLN A 254 -25.90 3.61 2.98
N GLY A 255 -24.73 4.17 2.63
CA GLY A 255 -24.60 5.50 2.05
C GLY A 255 -24.60 6.64 3.06
N GLU A 256 -24.60 6.33 4.37
CA GLU A 256 -24.40 7.35 5.41
C GLU A 256 -22.94 7.83 5.34
N SER A 257 -22.78 9.15 5.31
CA SER A 257 -21.48 9.81 5.19
C SER A 257 -21.21 10.69 6.40
N ARG A 258 -20.01 10.59 6.96
CA ARG A 258 -19.53 11.47 8.03
C ARG A 258 -18.28 12.21 7.60
N LEU A 259 -18.32 13.54 7.73
CA LEU A 259 -17.14 14.39 7.52
C LEU A 259 -16.11 14.12 8.61
N LEU A 260 -14.87 13.81 8.22
CA LEU A 260 -13.74 13.63 9.13
C LEU A 260 -12.85 14.87 9.17
N LEU A 261 -12.57 15.44 8.00
CA LEU A 261 -11.62 16.55 7.85
C LEU A 261 -11.99 17.40 6.65
N ARG A 262 -11.85 18.72 6.76
CA ARG A 262 -11.92 19.66 5.63
C ARG A 262 -10.61 20.41 5.52
N THR A 263 -10.10 20.60 4.31
CA THR A 263 -8.76 21.13 4.08
C THR A 263 -8.65 21.79 2.72
N ALA A 264 -7.80 22.81 2.58
CA ALA A 264 -7.53 23.42 1.27
C ALA A 264 -6.56 22.56 0.43
N ASN A 265 -5.69 21.80 1.09
CA ASN A 265 -4.56 21.14 0.44
C ASN A 265 -4.84 19.66 0.15
N PRO A 266 -4.07 19.02 -0.75
CA PRO A 266 -4.29 17.63 -1.14
C PRO A 266 -4.21 16.65 0.04
N ILE A 267 -5.12 15.68 0.02
CA ILE A 267 -5.04 14.46 0.82
C ILE A 267 -4.48 13.38 -0.09
N ILE A 268 -3.24 12.96 0.18
CA ILE A 268 -2.48 12.09 -0.73
C ILE A 268 -2.94 10.64 -0.53
N SER A 269 -2.83 10.14 0.70
CA SER A 269 -3.25 8.79 1.10
C SER A 269 -3.66 8.74 2.57
N CYS A 270 -4.48 7.76 2.93
CA CYS A 270 -4.84 7.45 4.31
C CYS A 270 -5.03 5.94 4.47
N GLU A 271 -4.59 5.38 5.59
CA GLU A 271 -4.74 3.96 5.94
C GLU A 271 -5.34 3.84 7.36
N PHE A 272 -6.21 2.84 7.55
CA PHE A 272 -6.75 2.52 8.86
C PHE A 272 -5.69 1.88 9.75
N GLU A 273 -5.71 2.21 11.04
CA GLU A 273 -5.03 1.40 12.05
C GLU A 273 -5.70 0.02 12.14
N PRO A 274 -5.00 -1.10 11.90
CA PRO A 274 -5.64 -2.40 11.62
C PRO A 274 -6.15 -3.16 12.85
N ARG A 275 -5.73 -2.79 14.07
CA ARG A 275 -6.12 -3.51 15.29
C ARG A 275 -7.53 -3.14 15.73
N GLN A 276 -7.86 -1.84 15.72
CA GLN A 276 -9.13 -1.34 16.23
C GLN A 276 -9.88 -0.44 15.24
N GLU A 277 -9.23 0.03 14.17
CA GLU A 277 -9.79 0.94 13.18
C GLU A 277 -10.46 2.18 13.79
N LYS A 278 -9.89 2.70 14.89
CA LYS A 278 -10.36 3.94 15.55
C LYS A 278 -9.65 5.20 15.05
N THR A 279 -8.60 5.00 14.28
CA THR A 279 -7.64 6.03 13.91
C THR A 279 -7.19 5.81 12.48
N LEU A 280 -6.99 6.91 11.75
CA LEU A 280 -6.37 6.91 10.44
C LEU A 280 -4.98 7.51 10.53
N TYR A 281 -4.07 6.96 9.75
CA TYR A 281 -2.80 7.60 9.43
C TYR A 281 -2.90 8.12 8.02
N CYS A 282 -2.57 9.39 7.82
CA CYS A 282 -2.74 10.08 6.56
C CYS A 282 -1.45 10.80 6.17
N LEU A 283 -1.11 10.69 4.89
CA LEU A 283 -0.15 11.54 4.21
C LEU A 283 -0.92 12.69 3.55
N LYS A 284 -0.56 13.90 3.90
CA LYS A 284 -1.15 15.13 3.37
C LYS A 284 -0.05 16.06 2.91
N SER A 285 -0.39 17.04 2.08
CA SER A 285 0.48 18.18 1.80
C SER A 285 -0.09 19.44 2.41
N ASP A 286 0.77 20.34 2.87
CA ASP A 286 0.44 21.73 3.12
C ASP A 286 1.28 22.65 2.23
N LEU A 287 0.93 23.93 2.18
CA LEU A 287 1.71 24.97 1.52
C LEU A 287 2.47 25.76 2.59
N VAL A 288 3.80 25.72 2.52
CA VAL A 288 4.69 26.38 3.48
C VAL A 288 5.59 27.40 2.78
N MET A 289 6.02 28.43 3.50
CA MET A 289 7.01 29.38 2.99
C MET A 289 8.40 28.78 3.11
N GLY A 290 9.05 28.52 1.98
CA GLY A 290 10.43 28.04 1.94
C GLY A 290 11.43 29.09 2.43
N SER A 291 12.63 28.64 2.79
CA SER A 291 13.75 29.52 3.17
C SER A 291 14.21 30.47 2.07
N ASP A 292 13.87 30.17 0.81
CA ASP A 292 14.07 31.00 -0.38
C ASP A 292 12.94 32.01 -0.63
N GLY A 293 11.99 32.14 0.30
CA GLY A 293 10.85 33.06 0.20
C GLY A 293 9.79 32.62 -0.82
N LYS A 294 9.87 31.37 -1.33
CA LYS A 294 8.89 30.81 -2.25
C LYS A 294 7.94 29.86 -1.52
N VAL A 295 6.66 29.90 -1.87
CA VAL A 295 5.69 28.91 -1.40
C VAL A 295 6.04 27.55 -1.99
N LYS A 296 6.14 26.54 -1.13
CA LYS A 296 6.42 25.15 -1.50
C LYS A 296 5.39 24.23 -0.88
N GLU A 297 5.06 23.17 -1.60
CA GLU A 297 4.33 22.04 -1.03
C GLU A 297 5.24 21.25 -0.09
N GLU A 298 4.76 20.99 1.11
CA GLU A 298 5.41 20.17 2.12
C GLU A 298 4.47 19.06 2.58
N PRO A 299 4.78 17.81 2.25
CA PRO A 299 4.06 16.68 2.80
C PRO A 299 4.34 16.46 4.28
N PHE A 300 3.35 15.90 4.97
CA PHE A 300 3.47 15.49 6.36
C PHE A 300 2.59 14.26 6.64
N LEU A 301 3.06 13.44 7.57
CA LEU A 301 2.28 12.37 8.17
C LEU A 301 1.47 12.93 9.33
N GLY A 302 0.20 12.59 9.39
CA GLY A 302 -0.71 12.98 10.46
C GLY A 302 -1.68 11.87 10.82
N ILE A 303 -2.36 12.07 11.93
CA ILE A 303 -3.33 11.14 12.50
C ILE A 303 -4.69 11.79 12.50
N ILE A 304 -5.73 11.03 12.17
CA ILE A 304 -7.12 11.45 12.37
C ILE A 304 -7.79 10.48 13.32
N GLU A 305 -8.24 10.96 14.48
CA GLU A 305 -9.11 10.17 15.35
C GLU A 305 -10.49 10.07 14.70
N LEU A 306 -10.95 8.85 14.37
CA LEU A 306 -12.20 8.69 13.66
C LEU A 306 -13.37 9.26 14.45
N LYS A 307 -13.42 9.09 15.78
CA LYS A 307 -14.57 9.54 16.57
C LYS A 307 -14.79 11.05 16.47
N THR A 308 -13.72 11.84 16.55
CA THR A 308 -13.78 13.30 16.66
C THR A 308 -13.45 14.04 15.37
N GLY A 309 -12.80 13.38 14.40
CA GLY A 309 -12.26 14.03 13.21
C GLY A 309 -11.00 14.88 13.50
N LYS A 310 -10.50 14.88 14.75
CA LYS A 310 -9.35 15.70 15.13
C LYS A 310 -8.09 15.17 14.43
N MET A 311 -7.41 16.07 13.71
CA MET A 311 -6.13 15.80 13.09
C MET A 311 -4.97 16.20 14.01
N ILE A 312 -3.96 15.33 14.13
CA ILE A 312 -2.72 15.56 14.88
C ILE A 312 -1.54 15.34 13.92
N PRO A 313 -0.73 16.37 13.59
CA PRO A 313 0.48 16.20 12.81
C PRO A 313 1.53 15.36 13.56
N LEU A 314 2.21 14.46 12.86
CA LEU A 314 3.27 13.60 13.43
C LEU A 314 4.66 13.97 12.93
N LEU A 315 4.82 14.07 11.61
CA LEU A 315 6.14 14.17 10.99
C LEU A 315 6.03 14.99 9.71
N ALA A 316 6.74 16.12 9.65
CA ALA A 316 6.93 16.87 8.42
C ALA A 316 7.96 16.17 7.53
N LEU A 317 7.75 16.21 6.22
CA LEU A 317 8.58 15.57 5.19
C LEU A 317 9.02 16.62 4.16
N PRO A 318 9.86 17.60 4.56
CA PRO A 318 10.27 18.69 3.67
C PRO A 318 11.04 18.17 2.46
N ASN A 319 10.77 18.77 1.29
CA ASN A 319 11.43 18.52 0.00
C ASN A 319 11.05 17.21 -0.73
N TYR A 320 10.06 16.45 -0.27
CA TYR A 320 9.66 15.19 -0.89
C TYR A 320 8.19 15.22 -1.27
N ARG A 321 7.87 15.12 -2.57
CA ARG A 321 6.47 15.16 -3.06
C ARG A 321 5.88 13.77 -3.27
N ASP A 322 6.66 12.86 -3.85
CA ASP A 322 6.26 11.51 -4.24
C ASP A 322 6.34 10.49 -3.09
N VAL A 323 5.97 10.88 -1.87
CA VAL A 323 6.05 10.01 -0.69
C VAL A 323 5.00 8.90 -0.77
N GLN A 324 5.43 7.66 -0.59
CA GLN A 324 4.56 6.52 -0.31
C GLN A 324 4.64 6.15 1.17
N MET A 325 3.52 5.67 1.72
CA MET A 325 3.47 5.12 3.07
C MET A 325 2.80 3.75 3.08
N SER A 326 3.05 2.99 4.15
CA SER A 326 2.41 1.71 4.42
C SER A 326 2.28 1.48 5.93
N MET A 327 1.06 1.19 6.39
CA MET A 327 0.77 0.77 7.75
C MET A 327 1.18 -0.68 7.99
N SER A 328 1.86 -0.94 9.11
CA SER A 328 2.17 -2.30 9.56
C SER A 328 0.88 -3.10 9.86
N PRO A 329 0.82 -4.40 9.54
CA PRO A 329 -0.35 -5.24 9.80
C PRO A 329 -0.70 -5.35 11.29
N ASP A 330 0.31 -5.23 12.17
CA ASP A 330 0.16 -5.20 13.61
C ASP A 330 -0.09 -3.79 14.18
N GLY A 331 -0.11 -2.75 13.33
CA GLY A 331 -0.53 -1.38 13.67
C GLY A 331 0.45 -0.59 14.55
N VAL A 332 1.70 -1.05 14.67
CA VAL A 332 2.71 -0.46 15.58
C VAL A 332 3.79 0.36 14.88
N ALA A 333 3.80 0.39 13.55
CA ALA A 333 4.74 1.18 12.76
C ALA A 333 4.16 1.62 11.40
N LEU A 334 4.68 2.73 10.88
CA LEU A 334 4.55 3.15 9.49
C LEU A 334 5.88 2.95 8.77
N LEU A 335 5.83 2.47 7.53
CA LEU A 335 6.92 2.65 6.57
C LEU A 335 6.59 3.83 5.68
N PHE A 336 7.62 4.56 5.26
CA PHE A 336 7.50 5.56 4.21
C PHE A 336 8.82 5.72 3.46
N ASP A 337 8.77 6.33 2.28
CA ASP A 337 9.96 6.67 1.50
C ASP A 337 10.18 8.19 1.38
N GLN A 338 11.40 8.53 0.97
CA GLN A 338 11.80 9.88 0.60
C GLN A 338 12.63 9.81 -0.68
N LEU A 339 12.14 10.41 -1.75
CA LEU A 339 12.73 10.32 -3.09
C LEU A 339 13.44 11.62 -3.48
N ALA A 340 14.70 11.49 -3.94
CA ALA A 340 15.37 12.56 -4.66
C ALA A 340 15.08 12.40 -6.16
N THR A 341 14.44 13.41 -6.75
CA THR A 341 14.07 13.39 -8.17
C THR A 341 14.88 14.38 -8.99
N ILE A 342 15.06 14.03 -10.26
CA ILE A 342 15.65 14.90 -11.29
C ILE A 342 14.70 14.99 -12.48
N PRO A 343 14.76 16.07 -13.30
CA PRO A 343 14.00 16.15 -14.53
C PRO A 343 14.20 14.90 -15.39
N PHE A 344 13.13 14.48 -16.07
CA PHE A 344 13.17 13.32 -16.94
C PHE A 344 14.28 13.47 -17.99
N GLY A 345 15.10 12.43 -18.15
CA GLY A 345 16.28 12.44 -19.01
C GLY A 345 16.58 11.07 -19.59
N VAL A 346 17.40 11.06 -20.66
CA VAL A 346 17.80 9.84 -21.35
C VAL A 346 18.72 9.01 -20.45
N GLY A 347 18.32 7.76 -20.15
CA GLY A 347 19.09 6.82 -19.33
C GLY A 347 18.52 6.54 -17.94
N ASN A 348 17.38 7.12 -17.57
CA ASN A 348 16.72 6.84 -16.30
C ASN A 348 15.70 5.68 -16.44
N ASP A 349 15.96 4.60 -15.72
CA ASP A 349 15.15 3.39 -15.64
C ASP A 349 14.03 3.44 -14.59
N LEU A 350 14.14 4.34 -13.61
CA LEU A 350 13.17 4.52 -12.53
C LEU A 350 12.50 5.89 -12.60
N VAL A 351 11.17 5.89 -12.52
CA VAL A 351 10.33 7.09 -12.57
C VAL A 351 9.28 7.08 -11.47
N THR A 352 8.94 8.26 -10.97
CA THR A 352 7.83 8.46 -10.02
C THR A 352 6.49 8.37 -10.72
N GLY A 353 5.40 8.34 -9.94
CA GLY A 353 4.04 8.37 -10.49
C GLY A 353 3.74 9.66 -11.28
N GLU A 354 4.42 10.76 -10.92
CA GLU A 354 4.36 12.05 -11.61
C GLU A 354 5.29 12.14 -12.83
N GLY A 355 6.05 11.08 -13.13
CA GLY A 355 6.93 10.99 -14.31
C GLY A 355 8.32 11.61 -14.12
N SER A 356 8.69 12.03 -12.91
CA SER A 356 10.06 12.48 -12.61
C SER A 356 11.01 11.30 -12.48
N SER A 357 12.27 11.46 -12.87
CA SER A 357 13.24 10.37 -12.70
C SER A 357 13.74 10.25 -11.26
N ILE A 358 13.88 9.02 -10.78
CA ILE A 358 14.37 8.74 -9.42
C ILE A 358 15.89 8.63 -9.43
N ALA A 359 16.55 9.60 -8.77
CA ALA A 359 18.00 9.64 -8.61
C ALA A 359 18.47 8.87 -7.37
N ASP A 360 17.79 9.05 -6.24
CA ASP A 360 18.07 8.38 -4.97
C ASP A 360 16.78 8.22 -4.16
N GLY A 361 16.79 7.35 -3.15
CA GLY A 361 15.62 7.05 -2.32
C GLY A 361 16.01 6.43 -0.98
N ARG A 362 15.31 6.81 0.08
CA ARG A 362 15.51 6.27 1.44
C ARG A 362 14.22 5.77 2.03
N LEU A 363 14.29 4.61 2.66
CA LEU A 363 13.19 4.03 3.42
C LEU A 363 13.32 4.38 4.89
N TRP A 364 12.17 4.61 5.53
CA TRP A 364 12.09 5.01 6.92
C TRP A 364 11.03 4.19 7.65
N LEU A 365 11.34 3.86 8.91
CA LEU A 365 10.42 3.25 9.87
C LEU A 365 10.02 4.29 10.91
N LEU A 366 8.74 4.60 11.02
CA LEU A 366 8.20 5.42 12.10
C LEU A 366 7.49 4.53 13.12
N PRO A 367 8.06 4.29 14.31
CA PRO A 367 7.36 3.54 15.36
C PRO A 367 6.16 4.35 15.87
N LEU A 368 5.03 3.68 16.07
CA LEU A 368 3.79 4.30 16.51
C LEU A 368 3.57 4.06 18.00
N PRO A 369 3.10 5.05 18.77
CA PRO A 369 2.73 4.87 20.16
C PRO A 369 1.45 4.04 20.27
N ASP A 370 1.33 3.28 21.36
CA ASP A 370 0.16 2.44 21.63
C ASP A 370 -1.11 3.28 21.89
N GLN A 371 -0.96 4.49 22.42
CA GLN A 371 -2.05 5.41 22.68
C GLN A 371 -1.66 6.83 22.26
N PHE A 372 -2.56 7.49 21.53
CA PHE A 372 -2.44 8.91 21.23
C PHE A 372 -3.27 9.72 22.21
N SER A 373 -2.59 10.60 22.94
CA SER A 373 -3.21 11.66 23.70
C SER A 373 -3.02 12.96 22.95
N SER A 374 -4.10 13.71 22.72
CA SER A 374 -3.98 15.00 22.07
C SER A 374 -3.27 16.07 22.93
N ASN A 375 -2.95 15.75 24.18
CA ASN A 375 -2.27 16.64 25.13
C ASN A 375 -0.76 16.40 25.18
N SER A 376 -0.27 15.34 24.52
CA SER A 376 1.15 15.01 24.43
C SER A 376 1.42 14.34 23.09
N ILE A 377 1.96 15.09 22.13
CA ILE A 377 2.49 14.51 20.90
C ILE A 377 3.88 13.97 21.25
N PRO A 378 4.10 12.64 21.32
CA PRO A 378 5.43 12.12 21.56
C PRO A 378 6.35 12.58 20.43
N LYS A 379 7.57 13.04 20.76
CA LYS A 379 8.64 13.23 19.77
C LYS A 379 9.08 11.84 19.31
N ILE A 380 8.49 11.37 18.22
CA ILE A 380 8.86 10.11 17.59
C ILE A 380 9.89 10.43 16.51
N LEU A 381 11.06 9.80 16.60
CA LEU A 381 12.08 9.91 15.57
C LEU A 381 11.94 8.73 14.61
N PRO A 382 11.84 8.97 13.29
CA PRO A 382 11.90 7.90 12.31
C PRO A 382 13.31 7.29 12.29
N GLN A 383 13.37 5.99 12.06
CA GLN A 383 14.60 5.23 11.87
C GLN A 383 14.85 5.01 10.38
N GLU A 384 16.02 5.38 9.90
CA GLU A 384 16.45 5.09 8.53
C GLU A 384 16.66 3.57 8.36
N LEU A 385 16.21 3.03 7.22
CA LEU A 385 16.35 1.62 6.86
C LEU A 385 17.32 1.47 5.67
N ASN A 386 16.83 0.95 4.55
CA ASN A 386 17.62 0.69 3.35
C ASN A 386 17.38 1.77 2.28
N PRO A 387 18.33 1.98 1.35
CA PRO A 387 18.06 2.75 0.14
C PRO A 387 17.00 2.06 -0.72
N GLY A 388 15.93 2.78 -1.06
CA GLY A 388 14.81 2.20 -1.78
C GLY A 388 13.58 3.11 -1.81
N PHE A 389 12.52 2.62 -2.43
CA PHE A 389 11.23 3.30 -2.50
C PHE A 389 10.07 2.29 -2.62
N LYS A 390 8.83 2.81 -2.51
CA LYS A 390 7.57 2.05 -2.45
C LYS A 390 7.60 0.95 -1.37
N PRO A 391 7.93 1.25 -0.10
CA PRO A 391 7.94 0.24 0.93
C PRO A 391 6.52 -0.27 1.20
N ARG A 392 6.38 -1.60 1.38
CA ARG A 392 5.12 -2.24 1.77
C ARG A 392 5.40 -3.31 2.80
N TRP A 393 4.66 -3.31 3.90
CA TRP A 393 4.74 -4.40 4.87
C TRP A 393 4.21 -5.71 4.28
N LEU A 394 4.86 -6.83 4.62
CA LEU A 394 4.25 -8.14 4.44
C LEU A 394 3.25 -8.39 5.58
N PRO A 395 2.09 -9.00 5.26
CA PRO A 395 1.00 -9.27 6.20
C PRO A 395 1.38 -10.27 7.29
#